data_AF-A0A956HTT7-F1
#
_entry.id   AF-A0A956HTT7-F1
#
_cell.length_a   1.000
_cell.length_b   1.000
_cell.length_c   1.000
_cell.angle_alpha   90.00
_cell.angle_beta   90.00
_cell.angle_gamma   90.00
#
_symmetry.space_group_name_H-M   'P 1'
#
loop_
_entity.id
_entity.type
_entity.pdbx_description
1 polymer ?
#
loop_
_entity_poly.entity_id
_entity_poly.type
_entity_poly.pdbx_seq_one_letter_code
_entity_poly.pdbx_strand_id
1 'polypeptide(L)'
;MNGRFEHDAGDAETTLRYFRGRAMQMLHDDRDWGWSGLVTPLCHQGVEWGSETLLHELREGRPCGPALVSVYVYAGHRGRGHLRRHAGARPAGQRYLTTPGCGIFEVLAHLDPATVMAAPISGWPEYRAIEDHYGAGVARRSGVPLMNHVDEGLRVLHRWLGASPAALRAYCLHPLVQGDADLRASYDAGLLDGLDPTAVALALEYRHIANGFLSPMESHPGYEDPASIVRSPLAAVDRMLVADKLQNCKDFRRHHRDSHPRASWLERYFTRWLEALGVGLDEVDRLDAEVTVPEGRLGPPRDC
;
A
#
# COMPACT_ATOMS: atom_id res chain seq x y z
N MET A 1 -18.09 -3.20 -8.82
CA MET A 1 -16.71 -3.68 -9.08
C MET A 1 -16.06 -3.88 -7.74
N ASN A 2 -15.51 -5.07 -7.47
CA ASN A 2 -14.88 -5.35 -6.17
C ASN A 2 -13.58 -4.56 -6.10
N GLY A 3 -13.43 -3.69 -5.09
CA GLY A 3 -12.20 -2.96 -4.86
C GLY A 3 -11.01 -3.90 -4.58
N ARG A 4 -9.83 -3.33 -4.33
CA ARG A 4 -8.62 -4.05 -3.86
C ARG A 4 -8.94 -5.12 -2.81
N PHE A 5 -9.89 -4.84 -1.93
CA PHE A 5 -10.38 -5.75 -0.92
C PHE A 5 -11.79 -6.24 -1.24
N GLU A 6 -11.92 -7.54 -1.48
CA GLU A 6 -13.24 -8.19 -1.54
C GLU A 6 -13.78 -8.36 -0.12
N HIS A 7 -14.51 -7.35 0.34
CA HIS A 7 -15.07 -7.28 1.69
C HIS A 7 -16.19 -8.29 1.93
N ASP A 8 -16.71 -8.97 0.91
CA ASP A 8 -17.76 -9.98 1.06
C ASP A 8 -17.34 -11.35 0.51
N ALA A 9 -16.06 -11.70 0.66
CA ALA A 9 -15.53 -12.99 0.27
C ALA A 9 -16.30 -14.15 0.93
N GLY A 10 -16.60 -15.16 0.12
CA GLY A 10 -17.29 -16.39 0.52
C GLY A 10 -16.41 -17.64 0.52
N ASP A 11 -15.13 -17.51 0.18
CA ASP A 11 -14.21 -18.63 -0.02
C ASP A 11 -12.75 -18.27 0.30
N ALA A 12 -11.94 -19.31 0.49
CA ALA A 12 -10.55 -19.18 0.91
C ALA A 12 -9.66 -18.52 -0.15
N GLU A 13 -9.90 -18.78 -1.44
CA GLU A 13 -9.14 -18.23 -2.56
C GLU A 13 -9.28 -16.70 -2.64
N THR A 14 -10.50 -16.22 -2.45
CA THR A 14 -10.78 -14.79 -2.39
C THR A 14 -10.14 -14.16 -1.16
N THR A 15 -10.19 -14.84 0.00
CA THR A 15 -9.47 -14.33 1.19
C THR A 15 -7.96 -14.39 1.08
N LEU A 16 -7.38 -15.26 0.24
CA LEU A 16 -5.96 -15.27 -0.05
C LEU A 16 -5.52 -13.98 -0.72
N ARG A 17 -6.26 -13.56 -1.75
CA ARG A 17 -6.04 -12.25 -2.40
C ARG A 17 -6.24 -11.09 -1.42
N TYR A 18 -7.27 -11.18 -0.56
CA TYR A 18 -7.51 -10.20 0.51
C TYR A 18 -6.31 -10.07 1.46
N PHE A 19 -5.79 -11.19 1.98
CA PHE A 19 -4.67 -11.18 2.92
C PHE A 19 -3.37 -10.70 2.28
N ARG A 20 -3.11 -11.06 1.02
CA ARG A 20 -1.99 -10.51 0.25
C ARG A 20 -2.10 -8.99 0.12
N GLY A 21 -3.30 -8.49 -0.22
CA GLY A 21 -3.57 -7.06 -0.26
C GLY A 21 -3.31 -6.39 1.09
N ARG A 22 -3.69 -7.02 2.21
CA ARG A 22 -3.46 -6.47 3.55
C ARG A 22 -1.98 -6.49 3.93
N ALA A 23 -1.22 -7.50 3.51
CA ALA A 23 0.23 -7.53 3.70
C ALA A 23 0.92 -6.36 2.98
N MET A 24 0.50 -6.04 1.74
CA MET A 24 0.98 -4.84 1.03
C MET A 24 0.62 -3.55 1.77
N GLN A 25 -0.62 -3.42 2.27
CA GLN A 25 -1.04 -2.24 3.04
C GLN A 25 -0.25 -2.07 4.35
N MET A 26 0.27 -3.15 4.93
CA MET A 26 1.06 -3.09 6.16
C MET A 26 2.50 -2.60 5.96
N LEU A 27 2.96 -2.40 4.73
CA LEU A 27 4.31 -1.88 4.45
C LEU A 27 4.56 -0.52 5.10
N HIS A 28 3.54 0.32 5.18
CA HIS A 28 3.62 1.67 5.73
C HIS A 28 3.32 1.75 7.23
N ASP A 29 3.38 0.64 7.97
CA ASP A 29 3.24 0.63 9.43
C ASP A 29 4.56 1.03 10.15
N ASP A 30 4.47 1.38 11.44
CA ASP A 30 5.65 1.64 12.27
C ASP A 30 6.51 0.40 12.53
N ARG A 31 5.96 -0.79 12.29
CA ARG A 31 6.65 -2.07 12.40
C ARG A 31 6.74 -2.75 11.05
N ASP A 32 7.82 -3.51 10.87
CA ASP A 32 7.95 -4.35 9.69
C ASP A 32 7.15 -5.63 9.92
N TRP A 33 6.17 -5.90 9.07
CA TRP A 33 5.32 -7.08 9.15
C TRP A 33 5.68 -8.06 8.03
N GLY A 34 5.98 -9.30 8.39
CA GLY A 34 6.19 -10.41 7.47
C GLY A 34 4.95 -11.28 7.39
N TRP A 35 4.34 -11.36 6.20
CA TRP A 35 3.25 -12.28 5.95
C TRP A 35 3.77 -13.68 5.65
N SER A 36 3.20 -14.72 6.28
CA SER A 36 3.63 -16.11 6.06
C SER A 36 3.32 -16.64 4.66
N GLY A 37 2.42 -15.97 3.93
CA GLY A 37 1.89 -16.45 2.65
C GLY A 37 1.01 -17.69 2.78
N LEU A 38 0.68 -18.15 3.99
CA LEU A 38 -0.21 -19.29 4.19
C LEU A 38 -1.59 -18.81 4.64
N VAL A 39 -2.63 -19.21 3.91
CA VAL A 39 -4.02 -18.96 4.30
C VAL A 39 -4.68 -20.27 4.66
N THR A 40 -5.13 -20.38 5.89
CA THR A 40 -5.73 -21.59 6.46
C THR A 40 -7.24 -21.44 6.50
N PRO A 41 -8.00 -22.25 5.73
CA PRO A 41 -9.45 -22.29 5.84
C PRO A 41 -9.86 -22.70 7.26
N LEU A 42 -10.87 -22.03 7.80
CA LEU A 42 -11.41 -22.29 9.13
C LEU A 42 -12.75 -23.00 9.02
N CYS A 43 -12.83 -24.18 9.60
CA CYS A 43 -14.01 -25.03 9.59
C CYS A 43 -14.62 -25.14 10.99
N HIS A 44 -15.91 -25.44 11.03
CA HIS A 44 -16.61 -25.89 12.22
C HIS A 44 -17.62 -26.96 11.80
N GLN A 45 -17.48 -28.19 12.31
CA GLN A 45 -18.36 -29.32 11.97
C GLN A 45 -18.44 -29.57 10.45
N GLY A 46 -17.30 -29.45 9.76
CA GLY A 46 -17.20 -29.65 8.32
C GLY A 46 -17.71 -28.47 7.47
N VAL A 47 -18.17 -27.38 8.09
CA VAL A 47 -18.56 -26.16 7.37
C VAL A 47 -17.45 -25.12 7.47
N GLU A 48 -16.87 -24.75 6.32
CA GLU A 48 -15.93 -23.64 6.22
C GLU A 48 -16.66 -22.31 6.46
N TRP A 49 -16.15 -21.49 7.37
CA TRP A 49 -16.80 -20.24 7.80
C TRP A 49 -15.92 -19.00 7.62
N GLY A 50 -14.64 -19.19 7.38
CA GLY A 50 -13.66 -18.12 7.27
C GLY A 50 -12.28 -18.64 6.91
N SER A 51 -11.31 -17.76 7.01
CA SER A 51 -9.89 -18.08 6.81
C SER A 51 -9.04 -17.28 7.79
N GLU A 52 -7.87 -17.81 8.15
CA GLU A 52 -6.85 -17.08 8.88
C GLU A 52 -5.53 -17.06 8.13
N THR A 53 -4.66 -16.15 8.54
CA THR A 53 -3.26 -16.16 8.16
C THR A 53 -2.38 -15.70 9.32
N LEU A 54 -1.07 -15.96 9.18
CA LEU A 54 -0.07 -15.60 10.17
C LEU A 54 0.78 -14.43 9.68
N LEU A 55 1.04 -13.50 10.58
CA LEU A 55 1.98 -12.42 10.42
C LEU A 55 3.02 -12.45 11.54
N HIS A 56 4.20 -11.92 11.24
CA HIS A 56 5.31 -11.82 12.17
C HIS A 56 5.82 -10.38 12.19
N GLU A 57 6.15 -9.86 13.36
CA GLU A 57 6.99 -8.67 13.44
C GLU A 57 8.40 -9.06 12.96
N LEU A 58 9.00 -8.27 12.09
CA LEU A 58 10.34 -8.48 11.56
C LEU A 58 11.34 -7.56 12.25
N ARG A 59 12.52 -8.11 12.54
CA ARG A 59 13.72 -7.34 12.90
C ARG A 59 14.85 -7.81 12.00
N GLU A 60 15.46 -6.88 11.28
CA GLU A 60 16.53 -7.20 10.32
C GLU A 60 16.10 -8.27 9.30
N GLY A 61 14.85 -8.18 8.84
CA GLY A 61 14.24 -9.13 7.89
C GLY A 61 13.90 -10.52 8.46
N ARG A 62 14.04 -10.73 9.78
CA ARG A 62 13.77 -12.02 10.43
C ARG A 62 12.57 -11.93 11.38
N PRO A 63 11.68 -12.94 11.41
CA PRO A 63 10.60 -13.02 12.39
C PRO A 63 11.13 -12.90 13.83
N CYS A 64 10.51 -12.04 14.61
CA CYS A 64 10.79 -11.86 16.03
C CYS A 64 9.48 -11.94 16.84
N GLY A 65 9.55 -12.63 17.98
CA GLY A 65 8.39 -12.83 18.84
C GLY A 65 7.35 -13.83 18.30
N PRO A 66 6.19 -13.95 18.98
CA PRO A 66 5.14 -14.88 18.58
C PRO A 66 4.42 -14.42 17.31
N ALA A 67 3.91 -15.38 16.55
CA ALA A 67 3.06 -15.10 15.40
C ALA A 67 1.78 -14.37 15.83
N LEU A 68 1.32 -13.45 14.98
CA LEU A 68 0.03 -12.81 15.08
C LEU A 68 -0.93 -13.41 14.05
N VAL A 69 -2.20 -13.49 14.40
CA VAL A 69 -3.26 -14.03 13.56
C VAL A 69 -4.07 -12.88 12.98
N SER A 70 -4.23 -12.86 11.67
CA SER A 70 -5.27 -12.08 11.00
C SER A 70 -6.36 -13.05 10.55
N VAL A 71 -7.61 -12.72 10.87
CA VAL A 71 -8.77 -13.59 10.64
C VAL A 71 -9.80 -12.88 9.77
N TYR A 72 -10.39 -13.62 8.84
CA TYR A 72 -11.47 -13.18 7.98
C TYR A 72 -12.68 -14.09 8.20
N VAL A 73 -13.85 -13.48 8.45
CA VAL A 73 -15.13 -14.20 8.54
C VAL A 73 -15.89 -13.99 7.23
N TYR A 74 -16.22 -15.08 6.53
CA TYR A 74 -16.98 -15.01 5.29
C TYR A 74 -18.30 -14.28 5.50
N ALA A 75 -18.75 -13.55 4.47
CA ALA A 75 -19.92 -12.69 4.55
C ALA A 75 -21.15 -13.43 5.12
N GLY A 76 -21.41 -14.65 4.62
CA GLY A 76 -22.53 -15.49 5.07
C GLY A 76 -22.41 -16.02 6.50
N HIS A 77 -21.25 -15.91 7.15
CA HIS A 77 -20.95 -16.47 8.47
C HIS A 77 -20.78 -15.41 9.58
N ARG A 78 -20.86 -14.12 9.24
CA ARG A 78 -20.79 -13.02 10.20
C ARG A 78 -21.93 -13.11 11.22
N GLY A 79 -21.64 -12.76 12.48
CA GLY A 79 -22.62 -12.80 13.58
C GLY A 79 -22.93 -14.19 14.15
N ARG A 80 -22.34 -15.29 13.65
CA ARG A 80 -22.64 -16.66 14.09
C ARG A 80 -21.73 -17.19 15.21
N GLY A 81 -21.02 -16.31 15.92
CA GLY A 81 -20.15 -16.66 17.05
C GLY A 81 -18.83 -17.36 16.68
N HIS A 82 -18.47 -17.45 15.40
CA HIS A 82 -17.24 -18.13 14.96
C HIS A 82 -15.96 -17.51 15.53
N LEU A 83 -15.86 -16.18 15.61
CA LEU A 83 -14.69 -15.51 16.19
C LEU A 83 -14.45 -15.87 17.66
N ARG A 84 -15.52 -16.09 18.44
CA ARG A 84 -15.40 -16.51 19.84
C ARG A 84 -14.86 -17.93 19.96
N ARG A 85 -15.33 -18.85 19.11
CA ARG A 85 -14.81 -20.22 19.03
C ARG A 85 -13.35 -20.23 18.61
N HIS A 86 -13.04 -19.50 17.54
CA HIS A 86 -11.68 -19.29 17.06
C HIS A 86 -10.75 -18.77 18.16
N ALA A 87 -11.17 -17.76 18.93
CA ALA A 87 -10.39 -17.23 20.04
C ALA A 87 -10.07 -18.29 21.11
N GLY A 88 -11.04 -19.17 21.42
CA GLY A 88 -10.84 -20.28 22.37
C GLY A 88 -9.97 -21.42 21.84
N ALA A 89 -9.95 -21.63 20.52
CA ALA A 89 -9.17 -22.68 19.86
C ALA A 89 -7.78 -22.21 19.38
N ARG A 90 -7.49 -20.91 19.49
CA ARG A 90 -6.23 -20.32 19.02
C ARG A 90 -5.05 -20.76 19.92
N PRO A 91 -3.88 -21.12 19.34
CA PRO A 91 -2.69 -21.43 20.12
C PRO A 91 -2.35 -20.36 21.17
N ALA A 92 -1.93 -20.81 22.36
CA ALA A 92 -1.56 -19.92 23.45
C ALA A 92 -0.43 -18.97 23.03
N GLY A 93 -0.56 -17.69 23.40
CA GLY A 93 0.42 -16.65 23.10
C GLY A 93 0.28 -15.98 21.72
N GLN A 94 -0.53 -16.53 20.81
CA GLN A 94 -0.89 -15.81 19.58
C GLN A 94 -1.85 -14.67 19.90
N ARG A 95 -1.66 -13.54 19.21
CA ARG A 95 -2.49 -12.33 19.32
C ARG A 95 -3.16 -12.02 18.00
N TYR A 96 -4.23 -11.25 18.01
CA TYR A 96 -4.81 -10.76 16.76
C TYR A 96 -4.02 -9.57 16.18
N LEU A 97 -3.99 -9.48 14.86
CA LEU A 97 -3.55 -8.31 14.10
C LEU A 97 -4.61 -7.99 13.06
N THR A 98 -4.99 -6.72 12.96
CA THR A 98 -5.95 -6.24 11.94
C THR A 98 -5.60 -4.83 11.47
N THR A 99 -6.36 -4.30 10.51
CA THR A 99 -6.20 -2.94 9.99
C THR A 99 -7.51 -2.16 10.13
N PRO A 100 -7.48 -0.80 10.11
CA PRO A 100 -8.68 0.03 10.19
C PRO A 100 -9.77 -0.36 9.18
N GLY A 101 -9.39 -0.72 7.96
CA GLY A 101 -10.32 -1.10 6.89
C GLY A 101 -11.03 -2.44 7.10
N CYS A 102 -10.61 -3.27 8.06
CA CYS A 102 -11.28 -4.54 8.35
C CYS A 102 -12.58 -4.36 9.16
N GLY A 103 -12.74 -3.27 9.91
CA GLY A 103 -13.94 -3.00 10.71
C GLY A 103 -14.22 -3.96 11.87
N ILE A 104 -13.25 -4.79 12.27
CA ILE A 104 -13.41 -5.81 13.33
C ILE A 104 -12.52 -5.60 14.55
N PHE A 105 -11.77 -4.50 14.62
CA PHE A 105 -10.81 -4.28 15.70
C PHE A 105 -11.45 -4.32 17.09
N GLU A 106 -12.58 -3.65 17.30
CA GLU A 106 -13.26 -3.63 18.60
C GLU A 106 -13.70 -5.03 19.05
N VAL A 107 -14.20 -5.84 18.11
CA VAL A 107 -14.58 -7.24 18.37
C VAL A 107 -13.36 -8.07 18.77
N LEU A 108 -12.25 -7.92 18.04
CA LEU A 108 -11.01 -8.65 18.34
C LEU A 108 -10.40 -8.19 19.66
N ALA A 109 -10.38 -6.89 19.95
CA ALA A 109 -9.90 -6.31 21.20
C ALA A 109 -10.74 -6.75 22.41
N HIS A 110 -12.05 -6.97 22.23
CA HIS A 110 -12.89 -7.55 23.27
C HIS A 110 -12.56 -9.03 23.56
N LEU A 111 -12.21 -9.80 22.51
CA LEU A 111 -11.80 -11.20 22.65
C LEU A 111 -10.37 -11.35 23.18
N ASP A 112 -9.50 -10.41 22.83
CA ASP A 112 -8.09 -10.36 23.20
C ASP A 112 -7.64 -8.89 23.30
N PRO A 113 -7.51 -8.33 24.51
CA PRO A 113 -7.08 -6.94 24.71
C PRO A 113 -5.69 -6.63 24.16
N ALA A 114 -4.87 -7.64 23.85
CA ALA A 114 -3.56 -7.48 23.23
C ALA A 114 -3.61 -7.45 21.69
N THR A 115 -4.81 -7.34 21.10
CA THR A 115 -5.00 -7.16 19.65
C THR A 115 -4.24 -5.93 19.13
N VAL A 116 -3.55 -6.11 18.01
CA VAL A 116 -2.75 -5.07 17.36
C VAL A 116 -3.52 -4.46 16.19
N MET A 117 -3.59 -3.13 16.15
CA MET A 117 -3.97 -2.38 14.95
C MET A 117 -2.72 -2.04 14.16
N ALA A 118 -2.60 -2.58 12.96
CA ALA A 118 -1.54 -2.28 12.00
C ALA A 118 -2.03 -1.30 10.93
N ALA A 119 -1.08 -0.64 10.28
CA ALA A 119 -1.27 0.25 9.15
C ALA A 119 -2.28 1.39 9.43
N PRO A 120 -2.13 2.18 10.52
CA PRO A 120 -3.14 3.17 10.92
C PRO A 120 -3.41 4.25 9.86
N ILE A 121 -2.44 4.53 8.98
CA ILE A 121 -2.58 5.44 7.83
C ILE A 121 -3.75 5.02 6.92
N SER A 122 -4.04 3.72 6.80
CA SER A 122 -5.17 3.21 6.00
C SER A 122 -6.55 3.61 6.56
N GLY A 123 -6.59 4.12 7.79
CA GLY A 123 -7.80 4.69 8.38
C GLY A 123 -8.04 6.16 8.03
N TRP A 124 -7.07 6.84 7.40
CA TRP A 124 -7.19 8.26 7.09
C TRP A 124 -8.17 8.54 5.94
N PRO A 125 -8.90 9.66 5.98
CA PRO A 125 -9.80 10.08 4.89
C PRO A 125 -9.10 10.12 3.53
N GLU A 126 -7.88 10.62 3.47
CA GLU A 126 -7.12 10.78 2.22
C GLU A 126 -6.70 9.44 1.61
N TYR A 127 -6.30 8.48 2.46
CA TYR A 127 -6.00 7.12 2.01
C TYR A 127 -7.27 6.44 1.47
N ARG A 128 -8.40 6.59 2.18
CA ARG A 128 -9.68 6.02 1.75
C ARG A 128 -10.18 6.63 0.44
N ALA A 129 -10.02 7.94 0.28
CA ALA A 129 -10.41 8.64 -0.95
C ALA A 129 -9.68 8.06 -2.18
N ILE A 130 -8.38 7.82 -2.09
CA ILE A 130 -7.63 7.20 -3.20
C ILE A 130 -7.93 5.70 -3.35
N GLU A 131 -8.15 4.98 -2.26
CA GLU A 131 -8.56 3.56 -2.31
C GLU A 131 -9.90 3.38 -3.04
N ASP A 132 -10.87 4.25 -2.74
CA ASP A 132 -12.18 4.28 -3.41
C ASP A 132 -12.05 4.67 -4.88
N HIS A 133 -11.24 5.70 -5.19
CA HIS A 133 -11.00 6.16 -6.56
C HIS A 133 -10.34 5.07 -7.43
N TYR A 134 -9.29 4.42 -6.93
CA TYR A 134 -8.64 3.33 -7.66
C TYR A 134 -9.48 2.06 -7.69
N GLY A 135 -10.21 1.75 -6.62
CA GLY A 135 -11.08 0.58 -6.53
C GLY A 135 -10.35 -0.71 -6.92
N ALA A 136 -10.81 -1.34 -8.01
CA ALA A 136 -10.26 -2.57 -8.58
C ALA A 136 -9.11 -2.33 -9.58
N GLY A 137 -8.70 -1.08 -9.75
CA GLY A 137 -7.79 -0.64 -10.78
C GLY A 137 -6.45 -1.33 -10.69
N VAL A 138 -5.99 -1.82 -11.85
CA VAL A 138 -4.66 -2.41 -12.02
C VAL A 138 -3.92 -1.69 -13.14
N ALA A 139 -2.60 -1.62 -13.02
CA ALA A 139 -1.76 -1.11 -14.10
C ALA A 139 -1.89 -2.01 -15.34
N ARG A 140 -2.21 -1.41 -16.50
CA ARG A 140 -2.58 -2.15 -17.73
C ARG A 140 -1.56 -3.19 -18.18
N ARG A 141 -0.27 -2.99 -17.88
CA ARG A 141 0.82 -3.82 -18.37
C ARG A 141 1.30 -4.86 -17.35
N SER A 142 1.46 -4.46 -16.08
CA SER A 142 1.95 -5.35 -15.03
C SER A 142 0.83 -6.14 -14.34
N GLY A 143 -0.42 -5.67 -14.43
CA GLY A 143 -1.55 -6.24 -13.68
C GLY A 143 -1.49 -5.96 -12.18
N VAL A 144 -0.50 -5.19 -11.72
CA VAL A 144 -0.33 -4.84 -10.30
C VAL A 144 -1.40 -3.82 -9.89
N PRO A 145 -2.04 -3.98 -8.71
CA PRO A 145 -2.99 -3.00 -8.20
C PRO A 145 -2.42 -1.59 -8.12
N LEU A 146 -3.18 -0.58 -8.56
CA LEU A 146 -2.73 0.82 -8.53
C LEU A 146 -2.43 1.29 -7.10
N MET A 147 -3.16 0.78 -6.11
CA MET A 147 -2.92 1.10 -4.70
C MET A 147 -1.54 0.66 -4.18
N ASN A 148 -0.87 -0.31 -4.82
CA ASN A 148 0.48 -0.68 -4.41
C ASN A 148 1.46 0.48 -4.55
N HIS A 149 1.28 1.34 -5.57
CA HIS A 149 2.08 2.55 -5.73
C HIS A 149 1.96 3.48 -4.51
N VAL A 150 0.75 3.61 -3.95
CA VAL A 150 0.50 4.42 -2.76
C VAL A 150 1.16 3.78 -1.54
N ASP A 151 0.98 2.49 -1.30
CA ASP A 151 1.54 1.81 -0.13
C ASP A 151 3.07 1.82 -0.12
N GLU A 152 3.69 1.56 -1.26
CA GLU A 152 5.15 1.54 -1.42
C GLU A 152 5.73 2.95 -1.27
N GLY A 153 5.06 3.97 -1.78
CA GLY A 153 5.48 5.35 -1.54
C GLY A 153 5.31 5.79 -0.09
N LEU A 154 4.22 5.37 0.58
CA LEU A 154 4.02 5.61 2.01
C LEU A 154 5.08 4.90 2.85
N ARG A 155 5.54 3.70 2.45
CA ARG A 155 6.70 3.02 3.06
C ARG A 155 7.92 3.94 3.03
N VAL A 156 8.30 4.46 1.86
CA VAL A 156 9.46 5.35 1.71
C VAL A 156 9.29 6.61 2.56
N LEU A 157 8.18 7.31 2.40
CA LEU A 157 7.92 8.57 3.10
C LEU A 157 7.95 8.41 4.61
N HIS A 158 7.25 7.40 5.12
CA HIS A 158 7.10 7.19 6.55
C HIS A 158 8.39 6.64 7.18
N ARG A 159 8.96 5.60 6.57
CA ARG A 159 10.02 4.79 7.20
C ARG A 159 11.43 5.24 6.87
N TRP A 160 11.65 5.75 5.67
CA TRP A 160 12.99 6.17 5.25
C TRP A 160 13.21 7.66 5.47
N LEU A 161 12.18 8.47 5.19
CA LEU A 161 12.29 9.92 5.19
C LEU A 161 11.71 10.61 6.43
N GLY A 162 10.97 9.89 7.28
CA GLY A 162 10.29 10.47 8.44
C GLY A 162 9.41 11.66 8.05
N ALA A 163 8.65 11.50 6.96
CA ALA A 163 7.80 12.56 6.42
C ALA A 163 6.69 12.97 7.41
N SER A 164 6.27 14.23 7.31
CA SER A 164 5.19 14.72 8.17
C SER A 164 3.85 14.07 7.80
N PRO A 165 2.89 13.99 8.73
CA PRO A 165 1.55 13.51 8.42
C PRO A 165 0.88 14.24 7.24
N ALA A 166 1.11 15.55 7.09
CA ALA A 166 0.60 16.32 5.95
C ALA A 166 1.18 15.84 4.61
N ALA A 167 2.47 15.50 4.55
CA ALA A 167 3.11 14.97 3.35
C ALA A 167 2.61 13.55 3.02
N LEU A 168 2.41 12.70 4.04
CA LEU A 168 1.83 11.36 3.87
C LEU A 168 0.40 11.45 3.32
N ARG A 169 -0.45 12.32 3.89
CA ARG A 169 -1.81 12.60 3.39
C ARG A 169 -1.79 13.13 1.96
N ALA A 170 -0.93 14.11 1.68
CA ALA A 170 -0.75 14.66 0.33
C ALA A 170 -0.33 13.59 -0.67
N TYR A 171 0.53 12.65 -0.26
CA TYR A 171 0.92 11.52 -1.10
C TYR A 171 -0.24 10.56 -1.35
N CYS A 172 -1.15 10.33 -0.40
CA CYS A 172 -2.37 9.59 -0.71
C CYS A 172 -3.20 10.29 -1.80
N LEU A 173 -3.26 11.63 -1.79
CA LEU A 173 -4.08 12.42 -2.72
C LEU A 173 -3.43 12.67 -4.08
N HIS A 174 -2.11 12.54 -4.20
CA HIS A 174 -1.39 12.95 -5.41
C HIS A 174 -1.97 12.36 -6.70
N PRO A 175 -2.44 11.10 -6.76
CA PRO A 175 -2.96 10.57 -8.02
C PRO A 175 -4.32 11.15 -8.41
N LEU A 176 -5.11 11.62 -7.45
CA LEU A 176 -6.39 12.29 -7.72
C LEU A 176 -6.21 13.60 -8.46
N VAL A 177 -5.02 14.20 -8.39
CA VAL A 177 -4.73 15.51 -8.97
C VAL A 177 -3.61 15.48 -10.02
N GLN A 178 -2.96 14.34 -10.24
CA GLN A 178 -1.75 14.26 -11.07
C GLN A 178 -2.01 14.68 -12.52
N GLY A 179 -3.00 14.09 -13.20
CA GLY A 179 -3.39 14.49 -14.55
C GLY A 179 -4.35 15.69 -14.56
N ASP A 180 -4.44 16.40 -15.69
CA ASP A 180 -5.49 17.41 -15.91
C ASP A 180 -6.90 16.79 -15.81
N ALA A 181 -7.07 15.59 -16.38
CA ALA A 181 -8.33 14.87 -16.33
C ALA A 181 -8.68 14.39 -14.92
N ASP A 182 -7.69 13.88 -14.18
CA ASP A 182 -7.87 13.40 -12.80
C ASP A 182 -8.23 14.56 -11.88
N LEU A 183 -7.48 15.67 -11.95
CA LEU A 183 -7.79 16.89 -11.19
C LEU A 183 -9.21 17.38 -11.45
N ARG A 184 -9.61 17.47 -12.73
CA ARG A 184 -10.96 17.90 -13.10
C ARG A 184 -12.02 16.96 -12.56
N ALA A 185 -11.86 15.65 -12.74
CA ALA A 185 -12.81 14.65 -12.26
C ALA A 185 -12.94 14.67 -10.73
N SER A 186 -11.82 14.77 -10.02
CA SER A 186 -11.79 14.84 -8.56
C SER A 186 -12.43 16.11 -8.02
N TYR A 187 -12.21 17.25 -8.69
CA TYR A 187 -12.84 18.51 -8.36
C TYR A 187 -14.36 18.49 -8.61
N ASP A 188 -14.79 18.06 -9.80
CA ASP A 188 -16.21 18.01 -10.18
C ASP A 188 -17.02 17.05 -9.28
N ALA A 189 -16.39 15.99 -8.78
CA ALA A 189 -17.00 15.03 -7.87
C ALA A 189 -16.90 15.40 -6.37
N GLY A 190 -16.26 16.52 -6.02
CA GLY A 190 -16.08 16.94 -4.63
C GLY A 190 -15.19 16.00 -3.80
N LEU A 191 -14.30 15.21 -4.45
CA LEU A 191 -13.46 14.24 -3.75
C LEU A 191 -12.42 14.90 -2.82
N LEU A 192 -12.13 16.18 -3.03
CA LEU A 192 -11.20 16.95 -2.22
C LEU A 192 -11.91 17.71 -1.07
N ASP A 193 -13.24 17.69 -1.04
CA ASP A 193 -14.03 18.46 -0.07
C ASP A 193 -13.89 17.86 1.33
N GLY A 194 -13.59 18.71 2.32
CA GLY A 194 -13.46 18.29 3.72
C GLY A 194 -12.18 17.53 4.07
N LEU A 195 -11.29 17.31 3.09
CA LEU A 195 -9.93 16.80 3.35
C LEU A 195 -9.03 17.91 3.93
N ASP A 196 -7.88 17.53 4.51
CA ASP A 196 -6.92 18.50 5.05
C ASP A 196 -6.44 19.47 3.94
N PRO A 197 -6.74 20.78 4.02
CA PRO A 197 -6.34 21.75 3.01
C PRO A 197 -4.83 21.81 2.80
N THR A 198 -4.03 21.50 3.83
CA THR A 198 -2.56 21.45 3.73
C THR A 198 -2.13 20.29 2.84
N ALA A 199 -2.76 19.12 3.01
CA ALA A 199 -2.49 17.95 2.19
C ALA A 199 -2.87 18.19 0.72
N VAL A 200 -4.02 18.82 0.48
CA VAL A 200 -4.47 19.19 -0.87
C VAL A 200 -3.50 20.17 -1.54
N ALA A 201 -3.07 21.22 -0.82
CA ALA A 201 -2.11 22.20 -1.35
C ALA A 201 -0.76 21.54 -1.71
N LEU A 202 -0.25 20.64 -0.87
CA LEU A 202 0.97 19.89 -1.14
C LEU A 202 0.83 18.95 -2.35
N ALA A 203 -0.33 18.30 -2.53
CA ALA A 203 -0.59 17.44 -3.68
C ALA A 203 -0.64 18.24 -5.00
N LEU A 204 -1.23 19.43 -4.99
CA LEU A 204 -1.26 20.34 -6.14
C LEU A 204 0.12 20.90 -6.49
N GLU A 205 0.93 21.23 -5.48
CA GLU A 205 2.32 21.65 -5.70
C GLU A 205 3.16 20.48 -6.24
N TYR A 206 3.00 19.28 -5.68
CA TYR A 206 3.62 18.06 -6.22
C TYR A 206 3.29 17.88 -7.71
N ARG A 207 2.00 18.00 -8.07
CA ARG A 207 1.54 17.94 -9.45
C ARG A 207 2.23 18.98 -10.32
N HIS A 208 2.32 20.23 -9.87
CA HIS A 208 2.97 21.32 -10.61
C HIS A 208 4.42 20.95 -10.95
N ILE A 209 5.19 20.49 -9.96
CA ILE A 209 6.60 20.13 -10.13
C ILE A 209 6.76 18.87 -10.98
N ALA A 210 6.01 17.81 -10.70
CA ALA A 210 6.09 16.54 -11.43
C ALA A 210 5.76 16.71 -12.92
N ASN A 211 4.71 17.49 -13.24
CA ASN A 211 4.28 17.71 -14.63
C ASN A 211 5.14 18.71 -15.38
N GLY A 212 5.80 19.65 -14.67
CA GLY A 212 6.70 20.64 -15.29
C GLY A 212 7.82 20.00 -16.11
N PHE A 213 8.32 18.84 -15.67
CA PHE A 213 9.34 18.09 -16.40
C PHE A 213 8.78 17.34 -17.62
N LEU A 214 7.53 16.86 -17.55
CA LEU A 214 6.92 16.03 -18.60
C LEU A 214 6.49 16.85 -19.83
N SER A 215 6.21 18.15 -19.68
CA SER A 215 5.66 18.99 -20.75
C SER A 215 6.62 19.28 -21.92
N PRO A 216 7.95 19.43 -21.72
CA PRO A 216 8.92 19.49 -22.82
C PRO A 216 9.77 18.21 -22.98
N MET A 217 9.69 17.26 -22.04
CA MET A 217 10.30 15.92 -21.95
C MET A 217 11.65 15.66 -22.64
N GLU A 218 11.74 15.76 -23.96
CA GLU A 218 12.96 15.55 -24.77
C GLU A 218 13.85 16.80 -24.86
N SER A 219 13.28 18.00 -24.69
CA SER A 219 14.00 19.28 -24.69
C SER A 219 14.10 19.90 -23.30
N HIS A 220 13.66 19.20 -22.25
CA HIS A 220 13.76 19.70 -20.88
C HIS A 220 15.24 19.82 -20.48
N PRO A 221 15.70 20.98 -19.96
CA PRO A 221 17.10 21.18 -19.56
C PRO A 221 17.61 20.12 -18.57
N GLY A 222 16.72 19.70 -17.65
CA GLY A 222 16.92 18.63 -16.68
C GLY A 222 17.30 17.25 -17.26
N TYR A 223 17.11 17.04 -18.57
CA TYR A 223 17.49 15.79 -19.23
C TYR A 223 19.01 15.67 -19.39
N GLU A 224 19.68 16.79 -19.68
CA GLU A 224 21.14 16.88 -19.79
C GLU A 224 21.80 17.12 -18.42
N ASP A 225 21.20 18.00 -17.61
CA ASP A 225 21.74 18.40 -16.31
C ASP A 225 20.70 18.23 -15.18
N PRO A 226 20.87 17.25 -14.26
CA PRO A 226 20.00 17.08 -13.10
C PRO A 226 19.80 18.34 -12.26
N ALA A 227 20.81 19.22 -12.17
CA ALA A 227 20.72 20.45 -11.38
C ALA A 227 19.74 21.47 -11.99
N SER A 228 19.39 21.29 -13.27
CA SER A 228 18.40 22.09 -13.98
C SER A 228 16.95 21.58 -13.80
N ILE A 229 16.74 20.53 -13.00
CA ILE A 229 15.39 20.10 -12.61
C ILE A 229 14.83 21.06 -11.56
N VAL A 230 13.72 21.73 -11.91
CA VAL A 230 13.01 22.60 -10.97
C VAL A 230 12.44 21.76 -9.83
N ARG A 231 12.71 22.18 -8.60
CA ARG A 231 12.21 21.56 -7.36
C ARG A 231 11.21 22.46 -6.66
N SER A 232 10.40 21.89 -5.77
CA SER A 232 9.49 22.69 -4.95
C SER A 232 10.27 23.47 -3.89
N PRO A 233 9.86 24.69 -3.51
CA PRO A 233 10.34 25.33 -2.29
C PRO A 233 9.90 24.57 -1.01
N LEU A 234 8.94 23.66 -1.12
CA LEU A 234 8.42 22.88 0.01
C LEU A 234 9.14 21.54 0.10
N ALA A 235 9.96 21.37 1.14
CA ALA A 235 10.70 20.12 1.37
C ALA A 235 9.79 18.87 1.48
N ALA A 236 8.53 19.03 1.87
CA ALA A 236 7.54 17.96 1.88
C ALA A 236 7.28 17.39 0.47
N VAL A 237 7.21 18.26 -0.54
CA VAL A 237 6.96 17.88 -1.93
C VAL A 237 8.17 17.17 -2.53
N ASP A 238 9.38 17.61 -2.21
CA ASP A 238 10.60 16.90 -2.61
C ASP A 238 10.64 15.47 -2.05
N ARG A 239 10.22 15.26 -0.80
CA ARG A 239 10.11 13.91 -0.22
C ARG A 239 9.06 13.06 -0.95
N MET A 240 7.92 13.66 -1.34
CA MET A 240 6.91 12.98 -2.17
C MET A 240 7.47 12.58 -3.54
N LEU A 241 8.26 13.45 -4.17
CA LEU A 241 8.95 13.15 -5.43
C LEU A 241 9.97 12.01 -5.27
N VAL A 242 10.71 11.95 -4.15
CA VAL A 242 11.61 10.81 -3.86
C VAL A 242 10.83 9.49 -3.85
N ALA A 243 9.74 9.44 -3.08
CA ALA A 243 8.92 8.24 -2.95
C ALA A 243 8.32 7.80 -4.31
N ASP A 244 7.72 8.73 -5.03
CA ASP A 244 7.14 8.49 -6.36
C ASP A 244 8.19 8.02 -7.37
N LYS A 245 9.37 8.66 -7.42
CA LYS A 245 10.40 8.34 -8.42
C LYS A 245 11.08 7.01 -8.12
N LEU A 246 11.32 6.68 -6.86
CA LEU A 246 11.80 5.35 -6.45
C LEU A 246 10.81 4.26 -6.85
N GLN A 247 9.54 4.45 -6.50
CA GLN A 247 8.47 3.50 -6.81
C GLN A 247 8.33 3.29 -8.33
N ASN A 248 8.24 4.39 -9.10
CA ASN A 248 8.08 4.32 -10.55
C ASN A 248 9.30 3.70 -11.25
N CYS A 249 10.52 3.99 -10.74
CA CYS A 249 11.75 3.39 -11.27
C CYS A 249 11.78 1.88 -11.03
N LYS A 250 11.39 1.43 -9.82
CA LYS A 250 11.23 0.00 -9.50
C LYS A 250 10.27 -0.68 -10.47
N ASP A 251 9.06 -0.14 -10.60
CA ASP A 251 8.04 -0.75 -11.47
C ASP A 251 8.48 -0.75 -12.94
N PHE A 252 9.13 0.32 -13.40
CA PHE A 252 9.75 0.37 -14.72
C PHE A 252 10.78 -0.74 -14.91
N ARG A 253 11.73 -0.88 -13.98
CA ARG A 253 12.78 -1.91 -14.03
C ARG A 253 12.20 -3.32 -14.04
N ARG A 254 11.19 -3.56 -13.22
CA ARG A 254 10.58 -4.88 -13.02
C ARG A 254 9.70 -5.31 -14.19
N HIS A 255 8.98 -4.39 -14.81
CA HIS A 255 7.90 -4.74 -15.75
C HIS A 255 8.05 -4.17 -17.16
N HIS A 256 8.89 -3.15 -17.35
CA HIS A 256 8.89 -2.35 -18.58
C HIS A 256 10.26 -2.19 -19.24
N ARG A 257 11.36 -2.36 -18.52
CA ARG A 257 12.70 -2.15 -19.03
C ARG A 257 12.98 -2.86 -20.35
N ASP A 258 12.58 -4.12 -20.47
CA ASP A 258 12.91 -4.94 -21.64
C ASP A 258 11.88 -4.82 -22.78
N SER A 259 10.72 -4.22 -22.52
CA SER A 259 9.60 -4.18 -23.47
C SER A 259 9.19 -2.76 -23.90
N HIS A 260 9.63 -1.72 -23.19
CA HIS A 260 9.22 -0.35 -23.48
C HIS A 260 9.97 0.22 -24.69
N PRO A 261 9.30 0.75 -25.73
CA PRO A 261 9.98 1.33 -26.91
C PRO A 261 10.95 2.47 -26.58
N ARG A 262 10.75 3.12 -25.44
CA ARG A 262 11.55 4.21 -24.89
C ARG A 262 12.32 3.84 -23.62
N ALA A 263 12.69 2.57 -23.45
CA ALA A 263 13.32 2.08 -22.22
C ALA A 263 14.60 2.83 -21.84
N SER A 264 15.53 3.02 -22.79
CA SER A 264 16.77 3.79 -22.54
C SER A 264 16.50 5.23 -22.09
N TRP A 265 15.48 5.85 -22.68
CA TRP A 265 15.04 7.19 -22.32
C TRP A 265 14.44 7.23 -20.91
N LEU A 266 13.58 6.27 -20.55
CA LEU A 266 12.97 6.18 -19.22
C LEU A 266 14.02 5.90 -18.13
N GLU A 267 14.99 5.02 -18.39
CA GLU A 267 16.09 4.78 -17.46
C GLU A 267 16.88 6.07 -17.20
N ARG A 268 17.18 6.84 -18.26
CA ARG A 268 17.82 8.15 -18.12
C ARG A 268 16.93 9.14 -17.34
N TYR A 269 15.64 9.20 -17.64
CA TYR A 269 14.67 10.04 -16.93
C TYR A 269 14.69 9.76 -15.42
N PHE A 270 14.58 8.50 -15.01
CA PHE A 270 14.61 8.13 -13.59
C PHE A 270 15.96 8.44 -12.95
N THR A 271 17.06 8.13 -13.65
CA THR A 271 18.42 8.44 -13.16
C THR A 271 18.60 9.93 -12.90
N ARG A 272 18.16 10.80 -13.82
CA ARG A 272 18.25 12.26 -13.67
C ARG A 272 17.40 12.78 -12.51
N TRP A 273 16.19 12.26 -12.34
CA TRP A 273 15.35 12.63 -11.20
C TRP A 273 15.94 12.20 -9.86
N LEU A 274 16.45 10.97 -9.77
CA LEU A 274 17.05 10.46 -8.54
C LEU A 274 18.35 11.23 -8.20
N GLU A 275 19.19 11.52 -9.19
CA GLU A 275 20.36 12.40 -9.03
C GLU A 275 19.96 13.79 -8.52
N ALA A 276 18.96 14.44 -9.12
CA ALA A 276 18.49 15.77 -8.71
C ALA A 276 17.88 15.79 -7.31
N LEU A 277 17.30 14.67 -6.87
CA LEU A 277 16.74 14.48 -5.54
C LEU A 277 17.79 14.01 -4.50
N GLY A 278 19.01 13.68 -4.94
CA GLY A 278 20.09 13.22 -4.08
C GLY A 278 19.91 11.77 -3.60
N VAL A 279 19.29 10.92 -4.41
CA VAL A 279 18.96 9.52 -4.10
C VAL A 279 19.76 8.58 -5.00
N GLY A 280 20.39 7.57 -4.41
CA GLY A 280 21.14 6.55 -5.14
C GLY A 280 20.22 5.54 -5.85
N LEU A 281 20.71 4.95 -6.96
CA LEU A 281 19.97 3.90 -7.68
C LEU A 281 19.82 2.60 -6.86
N ASP A 282 20.68 2.38 -5.88
CA ASP A 282 20.64 1.26 -4.93
C ASP A 282 19.42 1.31 -4.00
N GLU A 283 18.87 2.51 -3.73
CA GLU A 283 17.62 2.65 -2.99
C GLU A 283 16.41 2.09 -3.76
N VAL A 284 16.48 2.00 -5.10
CA VAL A 284 15.45 1.33 -5.91
C VAL A 284 15.45 -0.17 -5.65
N ASP A 285 16.64 -0.78 -5.63
CA ASP A 285 16.80 -2.22 -5.39
C ASP A 285 16.44 -2.57 -3.94
N ARG A 286 16.78 -1.69 -3.00
CA ARG A 286 16.33 -1.79 -1.61
C ARG A 286 14.81 -1.75 -1.51
N LEU A 287 14.14 -0.83 -2.22
CA LEU A 287 12.68 -0.75 -2.19
C LEU A 287 12.07 -2.04 -2.71
N ASP A 288 12.53 -2.56 -3.85
CA ASP A 288 12.01 -3.80 -4.44
C ASP A 288 12.15 -5.00 -3.48
N ALA A 289 13.28 -5.08 -2.75
CA ALA A 289 13.49 -6.10 -1.74
C ALA A 289 12.55 -5.95 -0.53
N GLU A 290 12.34 -4.73 -0.03
CA GLU A 290 11.49 -4.46 1.14
C GLU A 290 9.98 -4.65 0.87
N VAL A 291 9.52 -4.40 -0.37
CA VAL A 291 8.08 -4.41 -0.70
C VAL A 291 7.60 -5.70 -1.35
N THR A 292 8.49 -6.69 -1.50
CA THR A 292 8.11 -7.99 -2.07
C THR A 292 7.28 -8.80 -1.08
N VAL A 293 6.01 -8.98 -1.41
CA VAL A 293 5.06 -9.84 -0.68
C VAL A 293 4.89 -11.17 -1.44
N PRO A 294 4.96 -12.33 -0.76
CA PRO A 294 4.81 -13.63 -1.40
C PRO A 294 3.45 -13.78 -2.11
N GLU A 295 3.39 -14.63 -3.14
CA GLU A 295 2.13 -14.92 -3.87
C GLU A 295 1.03 -15.50 -2.97
N GLY A 296 1.45 -16.25 -1.95
CA GLY A 296 0.56 -16.95 -1.04
C GLY A 296 0.15 -18.35 -1.53
N ARG A 297 -0.41 -19.15 -0.63
CA ARG A 297 -1.01 -20.46 -0.92
C ARG A 297 -2.04 -20.84 0.13
N LEU A 298 -2.99 -21.69 -0.25
CA LEU A 298 -3.92 -22.30 0.69
C LEU A 298 -3.24 -23.43 1.48
N GLY A 299 -3.48 -23.43 2.79
CA GLY A 299 -3.10 -24.50 3.70
C GLY A 299 -4.22 -25.53 3.90
N PRO A 300 -3.96 -26.60 4.67
CA PRO A 300 -5.01 -27.53 5.06
C PRO A 300 -6.04 -26.82 5.95
N PRO A 301 -7.35 -27.17 5.84
CA PRO A 301 -8.37 -26.63 6.73
C PRO A 301 -8.10 -26.95 8.21
N ARG A 302 -8.45 -26.02 9.10
CA ARG A 302 -8.39 -26.19 10.56
C ARG A 302 -9.79 -26.16 11.16
N ASP A 303 -10.14 -27.18 11.93
CA ASP A 303 -11.39 -27.21 12.69
C ASP A 303 -11.25 -26.40 13.99
N CYS A 304 -12.21 -25.53 14.27
CA CYS A 304 -12.20 -24.62 15.42
C CYS A 304 -13.59 -24.23 15.93
#